data_AF-A0AAD4LCR2-F1
#
_entry.id   AF-A0AAD4LCR2-F1
#
_cell.length_a   1.000
_cell.length_b   1.000
_cell.length_c   1.000
_cell.angle_alpha   90.00
_cell.angle_beta   90.00
_cell.angle_gamma   90.00
#
_symmetry.space_group_name_H-M   'P 1'
#
loop_
_entity.id
_entity.type
_entity.pdbx_description
1 polymer ?
#
loop_
_entity_poly.entity_id
_entity_poly.type
_entity_poly.pdbx_seq_one_letter_code
_entity_poly.pdbx_strand_id
1 'polypeptide(L)'
;MFYKRYATQRYGKNRPDGSSHALQFAVLSALTSSFRVRAPDLMLLSLYNLRTSDLSPLEYPTFQTVLTSLRRFRLSPLFDPPDPFTIDDRWSHFWGTLCPRILIPMQHPLTELTLHRNAHVGTLAGLSFDGLHFPRLCSLSLDRLVFEPSVGVQNFILRHAATLAQLELIMCKLSVIPVTLFTPSPSSSMTFARDESSSEPNTWERVWDCFAEKLTALVSLHVSESPEQWDQDFRYGTHGILILSDGWETDYAFAPRDTADAAALQRFHESVYARSEEVHGRGKCLTS
;
A
#
# COMPACT_ATOMS: atom_id res chain seq x y z
N MET A 1 -18.67 -35.00 25.96
CA MET A 1 -18.31 -33.58 26.17
C MET A 1 -18.78 -32.81 24.94
N PHE A 2 -19.68 -31.86 25.14
CA PHE A 2 -20.48 -31.22 24.08
C PHE A 2 -19.72 -30.06 23.44
N TYR A 3 -19.46 -30.10 22.13
CA TYR A 3 -19.34 -28.90 21.31
C TYR A 3 -20.54 -28.80 20.37
N LYS A 4 -21.62 -28.28 20.95
CA LYS A 4 -22.80 -27.79 20.26
C LYS A 4 -22.50 -26.38 19.75
N ARG A 5 -22.64 -26.20 18.42
CA ARG A 5 -23.52 -25.18 17.85
C ARG A 5 -23.17 -23.70 18.11
N TYR A 6 -22.11 -23.19 17.48
CA TYR A 6 -21.94 -21.76 17.20
C TYR A 6 -21.25 -21.53 15.85
N ALA A 7 -21.98 -21.67 14.72
CA ALA A 7 -21.53 -21.11 13.42
C ALA A 7 -22.61 -21.10 12.32
N THR A 8 -23.92 -21.14 12.64
CA THR A 8 -24.98 -21.16 11.60
C THR A 8 -26.16 -20.27 11.95
N GLN A 9 -25.87 -19.03 12.36
CA GLN A 9 -26.95 -18.06 12.55
C GLN A 9 -26.50 -16.64 12.17
N ARG A 10 -27.21 -16.10 11.16
CA ARG A 10 -27.32 -14.69 10.74
C ARG A 10 -26.33 -14.14 9.69
N TYR A 11 -26.22 -14.80 8.54
CA TYR A 11 -26.28 -14.02 7.29
C TYR A 11 -27.75 -13.88 6.91
N GLY A 12 -28.39 -12.84 7.47
CA GLY A 12 -29.72 -12.43 7.04
C GLY A 12 -29.68 -12.15 5.54
N LYS A 13 -30.56 -12.80 4.79
CA LYS A 13 -30.69 -12.78 3.33
C LYS A 13 -31.19 -11.44 2.78
N ASN A 14 -30.80 -10.34 3.42
CA ASN A 14 -30.91 -9.02 2.82
C ASN A 14 -29.73 -8.94 1.84
N ARG A 15 -29.99 -9.12 0.55
CA ARG A 15 -29.09 -8.69 -0.52
C ARG A 15 -29.44 -7.24 -0.90
N PRO A 16 -28.88 -6.21 -0.25
CA PRO A 16 -28.86 -4.87 -0.82
C PRO A 16 -27.42 -4.61 -1.28
N ASP A 17 -27.06 -4.86 -2.53
CA ASP A 17 -25.86 -4.16 -3.03
C ASP A 17 -25.67 -4.00 -4.53
N GLY A 18 -26.54 -4.57 -5.37
CA GLY A 18 -26.48 -4.30 -6.81
C GLY A 18 -26.61 -2.80 -7.15
N SER A 19 -27.30 -2.02 -6.31
CA SER A 19 -27.46 -0.58 -6.50
C SER A 19 -26.15 0.21 -6.33
N SER A 20 -25.22 -0.22 -5.46
CA SER A 20 -24.00 0.55 -5.22
C SER A 20 -22.98 0.37 -6.34
N HIS A 21 -22.87 -0.82 -6.95
CA HIS A 21 -21.99 -1.02 -8.11
C HIS A 21 -22.49 -0.24 -9.33
N ALA A 22 -23.80 -0.29 -9.59
CA ALA A 22 -24.42 0.47 -10.67
C ALA A 22 -24.23 1.98 -10.47
N LEU A 23 -24.32 2.47 -9.23
CA LEU A 23 -24.07 3.88 -8.92
C LEU A 23 -22.61 4.27 -9.17
N GLN A 24 -21.64 3.50 -8.68
CA GLN A 24 -20.22 3.77 -8.92
C GLN A 24 -19.91 3.83 -10.42
N PHE A 25 -20.35 2.83 -11.17
CA PHE A 25 -20.15 2.78 -12.61
C PHE A 25 -20.80 3.98 -13.32
N ALA A 26 -22.05 4.33 -12.95
CA ALA A 26 -22.75 5.46 -13.54
C ALA A 26 -22.03 6.79 -13.26
N VAL A 27 -21.52 6.99 -12.04
CA VAL A 27 -20.75 8.19 -11.67
C VAL A 27 -19.46 8.26 -12.46
N LEU A 28 -18.67 7.19 -12.49
CA LEU A 28 -17.42 7.16 -13.25
C LEU A 28 -17.67 7.39 -14.75
N SER A 29 -18.69 6.75 -15.32
CA SER A 29 -19.08 6.91 -16.73
C SER A 29 -19.53 8.34 -17.06
N ALA A 30 -20.30 8.97 -16.16
CA ALA A 30 -20.73 10.36 -16.31
C ALA A 30 -19.54 11.33 -16.26
N LEU A 31 -18.58 11.11 -15.36
CA LEU A 31 -17.33 11.88 -15.31
C LEU A 31 -16.54 11.72 -16.61
N THR A 32 -16.34 10.49 -17.06
CA THR A 32 -15.63 10.20 -18.31
C THR A 32 -16.30 10.85 -19.52
N SER A 33 -17.64 10.86 -19.55
CA SER A 33 -18.41 11.51 -20.61
C SER A 33 -18.29 13.03 -20.56
N SER A 34 -18.23 13.61 -19.36
CA SER A 34 -18.04 15.05 -19.18
C SER A 34 -16.66 15.51 -19.66
N PHE A 35 -15.62 14.71 -19.42
CA PHE A 35 -14.26 14.99 -19.88
C PHE A 35 -14.11 14.99 -21.41
N ARG A 36 -14.98 14.27 -22.13
CA ARG A 36 -15.02 14.29 -23.61
C ARG A 36 -15.44 15.64 -24.16
N VAL A 37 -16.33 16.34 -23.47
CA VAL A 37 -16.86 17.64 -23.93
C VAL A 37 -15.81 18.73 -23.69
N ARG A 38 -15.18 18.72 -22.51
CA ARG A 38 -14.12 19.65 -22.15
C ARG A 38 -13.23 19.01 -21.09
N ALA A 39 -11.94 18.87 -21.38
CA ALA A 39 -10.97 18.43 -20.39
C ALA A 39 -10.87 19.50 -19.28
N PRO A 40 -11.24 19.19 -18.03
CA PRO A 40 -11.06 20.14 -16.94
C PRO A 40 -9.57 20.32 -16.64
N ASP A 41 -9.18 21.51 -16.19
CA ASP A 41 -7.87 21.73 -15.54
C ASP A 41 -7.92 21.17 -14.12
N LEU A 42 -8.03 19.83 -14.04
CA LEU A 42 -8.14 19.12 -12.77
C LEU A 42 -6.73 18.89 -12.24
N MET A 43 -6.42 19.50 -11.09
CA MET A 43 -5.15 19.31 -10.39
C MET A 43 -5.23 18.28 -9.25
N LEU A 44 -6.44 18.03 -8.73
CA LEU A 44 -6.69 17.11 -7.62
C LEU A 44 -7.84 16.16 -7.96
N LEU A 45 -7.62 14.87 -7.77
CA LEU A 45 -8.66 13.85 -7.83
C LEU A 45 -8.58 12.97 -6.58
N SER A 46 -9.72 12.73 -5.95
CA SER A 46 -9.83 11.83 -4.80
C SER A 46 -10.96 10.84 -5.02
N LEU A 47 -10.62 9.55 -4.99
CA LEU A 47 -11.55 8.44 -5.16
C LEU A 47 -11.63 7.68 -3.82
N TYR A 48 -12.74 7.87 -3.12
CA TYR A 48 -13.03 7.22 -1.84
C TYR A 48 -14.04 6.11 -1.99
N ASN A 49 -13.93 5.10 -1.11
CA ASN A 49 -14.83 3.96 -1.07
C ASN A 49 -14.99 3.28 -2.44
N LEU A 50 -13.90 3.28 -3.22
CA LEU A 50 -13.91 2.75 -4.58
C LEU A 50 -13.96 1.22 -4.50
N ARG A 51 -15.07 0.62 -4.93
CA ARG A 51 -15.14 -0.83 -5.05
C ARG A 51 -14.27 -1.29 -6.21
N THR A 52 -13.59 -2.40 -6.04
CA THR A 52 -12.65 -2.95 -7.04
C THR A 52 -13.33 -3.60 -8.25
N SER A 53 -14.64 -3.75 -8.21
CA SER A 53 -15.47 -4.23 -9.32
C SER A 53 -15.82 -3.12 -10.31
N ASP A 54 -15.78 -3.46 -11.60
CA ASP A 54 -16.27 -2.62 -12.72
C ASP A 54 -15.72 -1.19 -12.72
N LEU A 55 -14.40 -1.11 -12.85
CA LEU A 55 -13.63 0.13 -12.98
C LEU A 55 -13.26 0.43 -14.44
N SER A 56 -13.94 -0.22 -15.39
CA SER A 56 -13.72 -0.03 -16.82
C SER A 56 -13.78 1.43 -17.27
N PRO A 57 -14.58 2.35 -16.68
CA PRO A 57 -14.56 3.74 -17.10
C PRO A 57 -13.25 4.48 -16.78
N LEU A 58 -12.46 4.02 -15.80
CA LEU A 58 -11.13 4.58 -15.49
C LEU A 58 -10.10 4.24 -16.58
N GLU A 59 -10.31 3.14 -17.30
CA GLU A 59 -9.42 2.71 -18.40
C GLU A 59 -9.70 3.46 -19.70
N TYR A 60 -10.79 4.24 -19.77
CA TYR A 60 -11.12 4.96 -21.01
C TYR A 60 -10.06 6.03 -21.29
N PRO A 61 -9.63 6.18 -22.57
CA PRO A 61 -8.57 7.14 -22.92
C PRO A 61 -8.85 8.57 -22.44
N THR A 62 -10.11 8.99 -22.45
CA THR A 62 -10.52 10.32 -22.00
C THR A 62 -10.33 10.53 -20.51
N PHE A 63 -10.49 9.48 -19.70
CA PHE A 63 -10.18 9.54 -18.27
C PHE A 63 -8.67 9.55 -18.05
N GLN A 64 -7.94 8.68 -18.75
CA GLN A 64 -6.47 8.61 -18.72
C GLN A 64 -5.82 9.95 -19.08
N THR A 65 -6.35 10.68 -20.07
CA THR A 65 -5.87 12.03 -20.42
C THR A 65 -5.98 12.99 -19.25
N VAL A 66 -7.08 12.98 -18.49
CA VAL A 66 -7.24 13.83 -17.30
C VAL A 66 -6.25 13.45 -16.20
N LEU A 67 -5.90 12.17 -16.07
CA LEU A 67 -4.88 11.74 -15.13
C LEU A 67 -3.51 12.38 -15.43
N THR A 68 -3.18 12.68 -16.69
CA THR A 68 -1.89 13.29 -17.06
C THR A 68 -1.69 14.74 -16.60
N SER A 69 -2.72 15.42 -16.08
CA SER A 69 -2.61 16.77 -15.51
C SER A 69 -2.62 16.80 -13.97
N LEU A 70 -2.90 15.67 -13.32
CA LEU A 70 -3.09 15.62 -11.87
C LEU A 70 -1.78 15.87 -11.13
N ARG A 71 -1.84 16.76 -10.15
CA ARG A 71 -0.75 17.01 -9.19
C ARG A 71 -0.99 16.26 -7.89
N ARG A 72 -2.25 16.04 -7.52
CA ARG A 72 -2.65 15.38 -6.27
C ARG A 72 -3.61 14.26 -6.59
N PHE A 73 -3.27 13.04 -6.17
CA PHE A 73 -4.10 11.87 -6.37
C PHE A 73 -4.28 11.11 -5.07
N ARG A 74 -5.54 10.89 -4.70
CA ARG A 74 -5.92 10.07 -3.55
C ARG A 74 -6.81 8.93 -4.00
N LEU A 75 -6.44 7.73 -3.60
CA LEU A 75 -7.15 6.50 -3.90
C LEU A 75 -7.35 5.71 -2.62
N SER A 76 -8.61 5.43 -2.29
CA SER A 76 -9.00 4.68 -1.10
C SER A 76 -10.02 3.60 -1.48
N PRO A 77 -9.59 2.49 -2.10
CA PRO A 77 -10.46 1.37 -2.41
C PRO A 77 -11.06 0.75 -1.16
N LEU A 78 -12.32 0.36 -1.28
CA LEU A 78 -13.01 -0.44 -0.29
C LEU A 78 -12.77 -1.91 -0.61
N PHE A 79 -12.16 -2.64 0.30
CA PHE A 79 -12.18 -4.09 0.31
C PHE A 79 -13.62 -4.55 0.49
N ASP A 80 -14.17 -5.12 -0.57
CA ASP A 80 -15.46 -5.79 -0.57
C ASP A 80 -15.19 -7.25 -0.21
N PRO A 81 -15.54 -7.71 1.02
CA PRO A 81 -15.24 -9.06 1.46
C PRO A 81 -15.84 -10.03 0.45
N PRO A 82 -15.00 -10.83 -0.21
CA PRO A 82 -15.41 -11.48 -1.42
C PRO A 82 -16.48 -12.55 -1.19
N ASP A 83 -17.26 -12.81 -2.24
CA ASP A 83 -17.93 -14.09 -2.39
C ASP A 83 -16.85 -15.18 -2.31
N PRO A 84 -16.98 -16.19 -1.42
CA PRO A 84 -15.97 -17.21 -1.18
C PRO A 84 -15.48 -17.95 -2.43
N PHE A 85 -16.20 -17.85 -3.56
CA PHE A 85 -15.84 -18.47 -4.84
C PHE A 85 -15.05 -17.58 -5.81
N THR A 86 -14.85 -16.28 -5.52
CA THR A 86 -14.16 -15.32 -6.43
C THR A 86 -13.13 -14.42 -5.72
N ILE A 87 -12.65 -14.88 -4.55
CA ILE A 87 -11.87 -14.12 -3.57
C ILE A 87 -10.65 -13.42 -4.16
N ASP A 88 -9.88 -14.15 -4.95
CA ASP A 88 -8.56 -13.69 -5.36
C ASP A 88 -8.67 -12.74 -6.56
N ASP A 89 -9.53 -13.06 -7.53
CA ASP A 89 -9.43 -12.46 -8.86
C ASP A 89 -9.64 -10.95 -8.90
N ARG A 90 -10.65 -10.40 -8.22
CA ARG A 90 -10.98 -8.96 -8.37
C ARG A 90 -10.06 -8.05 -7.59
N TRP A 91 -9.72 -8.43 -6.35
CA TRP A 91 -8.80 -7.66 -5.52
C TRP A 91 -7.39 -7.68 -6.10
N SER A 92 -6.94 -8.87 -6.52
CA SER A 92 -5.63 -9.06 -7.16
C SER A 92 -5.57 -8.42 -8.54
N HIS A 93 -6.66 -8.49 -9.33
CA HIS A 93 -6.74 -7.75 -10.60
C HIS A 93 -6.69 -6.24 -10.39
N PHE A 94 -7.38 -5.70 -9.40
CA PHE A 94 -7.34 -4.27 -9.11
C PHE A 94 -5.91 -3.83 -8.76
N TRP A 95 -5.28 -4.46 -7.78
CA TRP A 95 -3.96 -4.02 -7.32
C TRP A 95 -2.82 -4.38 -8.27
N GLY A 96 -2.88 -5.55 -8.91
CA GLY A 96 -1.82 -5.99 -9.83
C GLY A 96 -1.96 -5.50 -11.27
N THR A 97 -3.16 -5.13 -11.72
CA THR A 97 -3.39 -4.69 -13.11
C THR A 97 -3.91 -3.26 -13.19
N LEU A 98 -5.04 -2.96 -12.53
CA LEU A 98 -5.72 -1.67 -12.72
C LEU A 98 -5.01 -0.50 -12.03
N CYS A 99 -4.54 -0.69 -10.79
CA CYS A 99 -3.89 0.35 -10.00
C CYS A 99 -2.61 0.87 -10.68
N PRO A 100 -1.67 0.02 -11.14
CA PRO A 100 -0.52 0.49 -11.93
C PRO A 100 -0.94 1.26 -13.19
N ARG A 101 -1.95 0.78 -13.93
CA ARG A 101 -2.48 1.48 -15.12
C ARG A 101 -3.03 2.86 -14.80
N ILE A 102 -3.73 3.01 -13.68
CA ILE A 102 -4.22 4.32 -13.22
C ILE A 102 -3.06 5.23 -12.84
N LEU A 103 -2.00 4.70 -12.23
CA LEU A 103 -0.85 5.47 -11.74
C LEU A 103 0.13 5.91 -12.85
N ILE A 104 0.31 5.11 -13.90
CA ILE A 104 1.28 5.37 -14.98
C ILE A 104 1.13 6.76 -15.64
N PRO A 105 -0.07 7.23 -16.03
CA PRO A 105 -0.26 8.54 -16.66
C PRO A 105 0.18 9.73 -15.79
N MET A 106 0.17 9.56 -14.46
CA MET A 106 0.45 10.62 -13.49
C MET A 106 1.94 10.79 -13.18
N GLN A 107 2.83 9.99 -13.76
CA GLN A 107 4.24 9.95 -13.34
C GLN A 107 4.93 11.33 -13.32
N HIS A 108 4.79 12.13 -14.38
CA HIS A 108 5.47 13.43 -14.47
C HIS A 108 4.88 14.57 -13.61
N PRO A 109 3.56 14.82 -13.59
CA PRO A 109 2.98 15.97 -12.88
C PRO A 109 2.77 15.76 -11.38
N LEU A 110 2.71 14.51 -10.91
CA LEU A 110 2.22 14.20 -9.57
C LEU A 110 3.21 14.65 -8.49
N THR A 111 2.69 15.44 -7.55
CA THR A 111 3.41 15.94 -6.37
C THR A 111 2.93 15.28 -5.09
N GLU A 112 1.68 14.84 -5.02
CA GLU A 112 1.10 14.20 -3.84
C GLU A 112 0.37 12.91 -4.21
N LEU A 113 0.73 11.81 -3.55
CA LEU A 113 0.11 10.50 -3.74
C LEU A 113 -0.38 9.95 -2.40
N THR A 114 -1.65 9.59 -2.34
CA THR A 114 -2.26 8.93 -1.19
C THR A 114 -2.88 7.61 -1.61
N LEU A 115 -2.36 6.50 -1.11
CA LEU A 115 -2.88 5.15 -1.32
C LEU A 115 -3.34 4.61 0.03
N HIS A 116 -4.64 4.72 0.30
CA HIS A 116 -5.26 4.26 1.54
C HIS A 116 -6.16 3.06 1.29
N ARG A 117 -6.46 2.28 2.33
CA ARG A 117 -7.34 1.11 2.21
C ARG A 117 -7.83 0.65 3.57
N ASN A 118 -8.87 -0.16 3.57
CA ASN A 118 -9.43 -0.76 4.78
C ASN A 118 -8.90 -2.17 5.11
N ALA A 119 -8.11 -2.82 4.24
CA ALA A 119 -7.60 -4.20 4.42
C ALA A 119 -6.17 -4.32 3.92
N HIS A 120 -5.35 -5.26 4.40
CA HIS A 120 -3.96 -5.38 3.94
C HIS A 120 -3.82 -5.94 2.47
N VAL A 121 -2.75 -5.57 1.75
CA VAL A 121 -2.38 -5.81 0.33
C VAL A 121 -0.85 -5.81 0.30
N GLY A 122 -0.33 -6.88 -0.26
CA GLY A 122 1.06 -7.10 -0.60
C GLY A 122 1.12 -7.93 -1.88
N THR A 123 2.05 -8.87 -1.94
CA THR A 123 2.32 -9.70 -3.13
C THR A 123 1.12 -10.54 -3.55
N LEU A 124 0.34 -11.06 -2.61
CA LEU A 124 -0.85 -11.88 -2.94
C LEU A 124 -1.86 -11.14 -3.82
N ALA A 125 -1.97 -9.82 -3.67
CA ALA A 125 -2.86 -9.04 -4.52
C ALA A 125 -2.20 -8.60 -5.84
N GLY A 126 -1.03 -9.13 -6.17
CA GLY A 126 -0.25 -8.75 -7.34
C GLY A 126 0.30 -7.31 -7.32
N LEU A 127 0.20 -6.60 -6.19
CA LEU A 127 0.69 -5.23 -6.09
C LEU A 127 2.20 -5.18 -6.32
N SER A 128 2.64 -4.36 -7.26
CA SER A 128 4.05 -4.02 -7.45
C SER A 128 4.18 -2.53 -7.76
N PHE A 129 5.18 -1.89 -7.14
CA PHE A 129 5.58 -0.53 -7.46
C PHE A 129 6.72 -0.50 -8.49
N ASP A 130 7.11 -1.64 -9.06
CA ASP A 130 8.16 -1.67 -10.06
C ASP A 130 7.76 -0.88 -11.31
N GLY A 131 8.74 -0.15 -11.86
CA GLY A 131 8.51 0.74 -13.00
C GLY A 131 7.77 2.05 -12.68
N LEU A 132 7.25 2.26 -11.47
CA LEU A 132 6.64 3.54 -11.08
C LEU A 132 7.70 4.52 -10.54
N HIS A 133 7.80 5.68 -11.20
CA HIS A 133 8.67 6.78 -10.76
C HIS A 133 8.00 8.14 -10.97
N PHE A 134 7.92 8.92 -9.90
CA PHE A 134 7.25 10.22 -9.84
C PHE A 134 8.28 11.32 -9.54
N PRO A 135 8.99 11.88 -10.54
CA PRO A 135 10.11 12.80 -10.34
C PRO A 135 9.79 14.12 -9.61
N ARG A 136 8.51 14.40 -9.33
CA ARG A 136 8.07 15.60 -8.59
C ARG A 136 7.35 15.27 -7.29
N LEU A 137 7.32 14.00 -6.90
CA LEU A 137 6.60 13.55 -5.70
C LEU A 137 7.25 14.13 -4.45
N CYS A 138 6.50 14.95 -3.73
CA CYS A 138 6.93 15.60 -2.50
C CYS A 138 6.13 15.14 -1.28
N SER A 139 4.93 14.56 -1.46
CA SER A 139 4.14 13.98 -0.37
C SER A 139 3.66 12.59 -0.75
N LEU A 140 3.89 11.62 0.13
CA LEU A 140 3.47 10.23 -0.02
C LEU A 140 2.80 9.74 1.25
N SER A 141 1.57 9.26 1.13
CA SER A 141 0.81 8.67 2.24
C SER A 141 0.35 7.27 1.87
N LEU A 142 0.79 6.29 2.65
CA LEU A 142 0.54 4.88 2.44
C LEU A 142 -0.14 4.34 3.70
N ASP A 143 -1.38 3.86 3.56
CA ASP A 143 -2.12 3.28 4.68
C ASP A 143 -2.39 1.82 4.40
N ARG A 144 -2.00 0.98 5.37
CA ARG A 144 -1.82 -0.45 5.28
C ARG A 144 -1.01 -0.69 4.01
N LEU A 145 0.27 -1.00 4.06
CA LEU A 145 0.97 -1.65 2.92
C LEU A 145 1.86 -2.72 3.53
N VAL A 146 2.02 -3.85 2.83
CA VAL A 146 2.98 -4.87 3.28
C VAL A 146 4.29 -4.63 2.54
N PHE A 147 5.35 -4.39 3.30
CA PHE A 147 6.71 -4.18 2.83
C PHE A 147 7.34 -5.54 2.56
N GLU A 148 7.19 -5.98 1.31
CA GLU A 148 7.77 -7.21 0.79
C GLU A 148 8.70 -6.87 -0.38
N PRO A 149 9.80 -7.62 -0.57
CA PRO A 149 10.73 -7.35 -1.67
C PRO A 149 10.06 -7.33 -3.05
N SER A 150 9.12 -8.25 -3.31
CA SER A 150 8.34 -8.36 -4.54
C SER A 150 7.37 -7.20 -4.79
N VAL A 151 6.86 -6.57 -3.73
CA VAL A 151 5.99 -5.39 -3.86
C VAL A 151 6.83 -4.14 -4.14
N GLY A 152 8.06 -4.10 -3.62
CA GLY A 152 9.01 -3.02 -3.88
C GLY A 152 8.68 -1.69 -3.18
N VAL A 153 7.86 -1.69 -2.12
CA VAL A 153 7.44 -0.45 -1.42
C VAL A 153 8.64 0.37 -0.92
N GLN A 154 9.61 -0.29 -0.27
CA GLN A 154 10.81 0.38 0.24
C GLN A 154 11.61 1.03 -0.89
N ASN A 155 11.88 0.29 -1.97
CA ASN A 155 12.60 0.79 -3.14
C ASN A 155 11.84 1.93 -3.81
N PHE A 156 10.51 1.83 -3.89
CA PHE A 156 9.65 2.89 -4.39
C PHE A 156 9.81 4.18 -3.60
N ILE A 157 9.76 4.14 -2.26
CA ILE A 157 9.99 5.33 -1.41
C ILE A 157 11.39 5.90 -1.65
N LEU A 158 12.42 5.04 -1.65
CA LEU A 158 13.83 5.45 -1.82
C LEU A 158 14.11 6.09 -3.19
N ARG A 159 13.41 5.70 -4.26
CA ARG A 159 13.54 6.34 -5.59
C ARG A 159 13.17 7.83 -5.58
N HIS A 160 12.45 8.29 -4.55
CA HIS A 160 12.02 9.68 -4.38
C HIS A 160 12.80 10.40 -3.28
N ALA A 161 13.93 9.85 -2.82
CA ALA A 161 14.75 10.40 -1.74
C ALA A 161 15.08 11.90 -1.87
N ALA A 162 15.29 12.38 -3.10
CA ALA A 162 15.66 13.76 -3.38
C ALA A 162 14.47 14.75 -3.41
N THR A 163 13.24 14.26 -3.53
CA THR A 163 12.04 15.12 -3.72
C THR A 163 11.01 14.96 -2.61
N LEU A 164 11.00 13.81 -1.93
CA LEU A 164 10.00 13.45 -0.94
C LEU A 164 10.20 14.24 0.36
N ALA A 165 9.38 15.26 0.56
CA ALA A 165 9.40 16.13 1.73
C ALA A 165 8.49 15.63 2.86
N GLN A 166 7.44 14.89 2.54
CA GLN A 166 6.47 14.35 3.50
C GLN A 166 6.23 12.85 3.26
N LEU A 167 6.31 12.07 4.33
CA LEU A 167 6.05 10.64 4.31
C LEU A 167 5.09 10.29 5.45
N GLU A 168 4.02 9.61 5.10
CA GLU A 168 3.04 9.07 6.03
C GLU A 168 2.89 7.56 5.82
N LEU A 169 3.14 6.79 6.88
CA LEU A 169 2.99 5.34 6.92
C LEU A 169 1.99 4.98 8.01
N ILE A 170 0.78 4.62 7.61
CA ILE A 170 -0.31 4.26 8.54
C ILE A 170 -0.47 2.75 8.48
N MET A 171 -0.36 2.07 9.61
CA MET A 171 -0.66 0.64 9.75
C MET A 171 0.05 -0.26 8.73
N CYS A 172 1.25 0.13 8.27
CA CYS A 172 2.08 -0.68 7.38
C CYS A 172 2.72 -1.85 8.14
N LYS A 173 3.00 -2.93 7.41
CA LYS A 173 3.53 -4.20 7.95
C LYS A 173 4.76 -4.63 7.17
N LEU A 174 5.61 -5.46 7.76
CA LEU A 174 6.67 -6.18 7.03
C LEU A 174 6.17 -7.60 6.70
N SER A 175 6.68 -8.18 5.62
CA SER A 175 6.51 -9.63 5.42
C SER A 175 7.47 -10.40 6.33
N VAL A 176 6.98 -11.43 7.02
CA VAL A 176 7.86 -12.41 7.71
C VAL A 176 8.13 -13.64 6.88
N ILE A 177 7.49 -13.77 5.72
CA ILE A 177 7.62 -15.02 4.99
C ILE A 177 9.06 -15.16 4.52
N PRO A 178 9.74 -16.24 4.97
CA PRO A 178 11.02 -16.61 4.40
C PRO A 178 10.78 -16.80 2.91
N VAL A 179 11.51 -16.04 2.09
CA VAL A 179 11.44 -16.09 0.61
C VAL A 179 11.58 -17.53 0.06
N THR A 180 12.07 -18.46 0.88
CA THR A 180 12.25 -19.88 0.59
C THR A 180 10.96 -20.67 0.38
N LEU A 181 9.80 -20.25 0.90
CA LEU A 181 8.56 -21.05 0.78
C LEU A 181 7.89 -20.97 -0.60
N PHE A 182 8.23 -19.98 -1.43
CA PHE A 182 7.62 -19.79 -2.75
C PHE A 182 8.58 -20.02 -3.92
N THR A 183 9.87 -20.29 -3.67
CA THR A 183 10.74 -20.74 -4.75
C THR A 183 10.38 -22.19 -5.09
N PRO A 184 9.96 -22.51 -6.33
CA PRO A 184 9.70 -23.88 -6.72
C PRO A 184 10.94 -24.70 -6.38
N SER A 185 10.71 -25.83 -5.69
CA SER A 185 11.76 -26.74 -5.23
C SER A 185 12.81 -26.88 -6.35
N PRO A 186 14.07 -26.51 -6.12
CA PRO A 186 15.06 -26.49 -7.18
C PRO A 186 15.15 -27.91 -7.74
N SER A 187 14.66 -28.10 -8.97
CA SER A 187 14.92 -29.30 -9.74
C SER A 187 16.43 -29.57 -9.65
N SER A 188 16.80 -30.77 -9.22
CA SER A 188 18.13 -31.15 -8.69
C SER A 188 19.34 -31.01 -9.64
N SER A 189 19.31 -30.16 -10.66
CA SER A 189 20.29 -30.15 -11.75
C SER A 189 20.90 -28.79 -12.12
N MET A 190 20.70 -27.71 -11.35
CA MET A 190 21.39 -26.45 -11.61
C MET A 190 21.97 -25.82 -10.35
N THR A 191 23.24 -26.15 -10.10
CA THR A 191 24.12 -25.54 -9.09
C THR A 191 24.52 -24.13 -9.54
N PHE A 192 23.58 -23.18 -9.55
CA PHE A 192 23.98 -21.77 -9.56
C PHE A 192 24.48 -21.43 -8.16
N ALA A 193 25.71 -20.92 -8.08
CA ALA A 193 26.26 -20.31 -6.87
C ALA A 193 25.36 -19.13 -6.48
N ARG A 194 24.32 -19.43 -5.71
CA ARG A 194 23.43 -18.43 -5.14
C ARG A 194 24.24 -17.73 -4.06
N ASP A 195 24.54 -16.48 -4.31
CA ASP A 195 25.21 -15.59 -3.36
C ASP A 195 24.32 -15.50 -2.11
N GLU A 196 24.62 -16.30 -1.08
CA GLU A 196 23.87 -16.38 0.19
C GLU A 196 24.00 -15.09 1.04
N SER A 197 24.79 -14.13 0.56
CA SER A 197 25.25 -12.94 1.27
C SER A 197 24.19 -11.86 1.57
N SER A 198 22.89 -12.12 1.34
CA SER A 198 21.82 -11.15 1.63
C SER A 198 20.54 -11.77 2.21
N SER A 199 20.66 -12.91 2.88
CA SER A 199 19.54 -13.61 3.53
C SER A 199 19.18 -13.08 4.94
N GLU A 200 19.72 -11.93 5.34
CA GLU A 200 19.34 -11.33 6.61
C GLU A 200 17.85 -10.95 6.59
N PRO A 201 17.11 -11.24 7.67
CA PRO A 201 15.68 -10.93 7.76
C PRO A 201 15.43 -9.44 7.51
N ASN A 202 14.34 -9.15 6.79
CA ASN A 202 13.90 -7.78 6.59
C ASN A 202 13.23 -7.30 7.88
N THR A 203 13.96 -6.54 8.70
CA THR A 203 13.47 -5.97 9.96
C THR A 203 13.09 -4.50 9.79
N TRP A 204 12.20 -3.99 10.65
CA TRP A 204 11.80 -2.58 10.59
C TRP A 204 12.98 -1.68 10.93
N GLU A 205 13.83 -2.07 11.89
CA GLU A 205 15.10 -1.41 12.19
C GLU A 205 15.89 -1.05 10.93
N ARG A 206 16.11 -2.03 10.03
CA ARG A 206 16.88 -1.81 8.80
C ARG A 206 16.17 -0.88 7.83
N VAL A 207 14.85 -0.98 7.72
CA VAL A 207 14.05 -0.09 6.86
C VAL A 207 14.15 1.35 7.37
N TRP A 208 14.02 1.55 8.68
CA TRP A 208 14.11 2.87 9.31
C TRP A 208 15.49 3.48 9.21
N ASP A 209 16.54 2.71 9.49
CA ASP A 209 17.92 3.20 9.34
C ASP A 209 18.23 3.58 7.89
N CYS A 210 17.78 2.76 6.94
CA CYS A 210 17.93 3.05 5.51
C CYS A 210 17.16 4.31 5.09
N PHE A 211 15.95 4.53 5.60
CA PHE A 211 15.18 5.74 5.34
C PHE A 211 15.81 6.98 5.98
N ALA A 212 16.29 6.87 7.22
CA ALA A 212 16.96 7.96 7.91
C ALA A 212 18.20 8.42 7.15
N GLU A 213 19.01 7.47 6.67
CA GLU A 213 20.20 7.75 5.85
C GLU A 213 19.84 8.39 4.50
N LYS A 214 18.91 7.78 3.76
CA LYS A 214 18.74 8.08 2.33
C LYS A 214 17.69 9.15 2.01
N LEU A 215 16.64 9.31 2.82
CA LEU A 215 15.54 10.26 2.53
C LEU A 215 15.92 11.69 2.95
N THR A 216 16.98 12.24 2.35
CA THR A 216 17.61 13.50 2.76
C THR A 216 16.71 14.74 2.58
N ALA A 217 15.72 14.71 1.68
CA ALA A 217 14.76 15.79 1.50
C ALA A 217 13.58 15.75 2.50
N LEU A 218 13.44 14.69 3.29
CA LEU A 218 12.29 14.46 4.16
C LEU A 218 12.31 15.38 5.38
N VAL A 219 11.24 16.16 5.55
CA VAL A 219 11.08 17.13 6.65
C VAL A 219 9.82 16.89 7.48
N SER A 220 8.93 16.00 7.05
CA SER A 220 7.73 15.61 7.78
C SER A 220 7.56 14.10 7.72
N LEU A 221 7.48 13.46 8.89
CA LEU A 221 7.26 12.03 9.03
C LEU A 221 6.08 11.78 9.96
N HIS A 222 5.08 11.04 9.47
CA HIS A 222 4.01 10.50 10.29
C HIS A 222 4.02 8.97 10.20
N VAL A 223 4.17 8.31 11.34
CA VAL A 223 4.04 6.85 11.43
C VAL A 223 2.95 6.56 12.45
N SER A 224 1.88 5.91 11.99
CA SER A 224 0.76 5.53 12.83
C SER A 224 0.66 4.02 12.92
N GLU A 225 0.67 3.50 14.14
CA GLU A 225 0.44 2.09 14.43
C GLU A 225 -0.84 2.04 15.26
N SER A 226 -1.90 1.35 14.80
CA SER A 226 -3.14 1.25 15.60
C SER A 226 -2.95 0.26 16.75
N PRO A 227 -3.04 0.70 18.03
CA PRO A 227 -2.91 -0.19 19.18
C PRO A 227 -4.11 -1.13 19.34
N GLU A 228 -5.29 -0.73 18.85
CA GLU A 228 -6.55 -1.46 19.00
C GLU A 228 -6.66 -2.69 18.08
N GLN A 229 -5.81 -2.79 17.06
CA GLN A 229 -5.72 -3.97 16.19
C GLN A 229 -4.57 -4.92 16.57
N TRP A 230 -3.81 -4.65 17.64
CA TRP A 230 -2.69 -5.50 18.05
C TRP A 230 -3.09 -6.88 18.58
N ASP A 231 -4.32 -7.03 19.09
CA ASP A 231 -4.82 -8.32 19.58
C ASP A 231 -5.16 -9.31 18.45
N GLN A 232 -5.23 -8.87 17.19
CA GLN A 232 -5.62 -9.74 16.05
C GLN A 232 -4.77 -9.53 14.78
N ASP A 233 -3.94 -8.49 14.70
CA ASP A 233 -3.38 -8.02 13.43
C ASP A 233 -1.85 -7.79 13.51
N PHE A 234 -1.12 -8.88 13.32
CA PHE A 234 0.33 -9.07 13.26
C PHE A 234 1.13 -7.95 12.56
N ARG A 235 2.24 -7.42 13.13
CA ARG A 235 3.20 -6.52 12.42
C ARG A 235 3.88 -7.17 11.20
N TYR A 236 3.81 -8.49 11.22
CA TYR A 236 4.37 -9.39 10.25
C TYR A 236 3.22 -10.12 9.60
N GLY A 237 2.93 -9.81 8.33
CA GLY A 237 1.85 -10.47 7.63
C GLY A 237 2.18 -11.95 7.45
N THR A 238 1.67 -12.83 8.31
CA THR A 238 1.46 -14.22 7.91
C THR A 238 0.42 -14.17 6.81
N HIS A 239 0.74 -14.78 5.66
CA HIS A 239 -0.24 -14.91 4.60
C HIS A 239 -1.42 -15.69 5.18
N GLY A 240 -2.49 -14.97 5.48
CA GLY A 240 -3.81 -15.55 5.58
C GLY A 240 -4.17 -16.07 4.20
N ILE A 241 -3.60 -17.22 3.82
CA ILE A 241 -4.38 -18.19 3.10
C ILE A 241 -5.60 -18.36 4.00
N LEU A 242 -6.74 -17.83 3.59
CA LEU A 242 -8.02 -18.22 4.15
C LEU A 242 -8.15 -19.71 3.82
N ILE A 243 -7.44 -20.56 4.55
CA ILE A 243 -7.73 -21.98 4.57
C ILE A 243 -9.04 -22.05 5.32
N LEU A 244 -10.12 -21.92 4.55
CA LEU A 244 -11.48 -22.23 4.94
C LEU A 244 -11.57 -23.74 5.17
N SER A 245 -10.86 -24.28 6.16
CA SER A 245 -11.08 -25.61 6.74
C SER A 245 -9.94 -25.97 7.71
N ASP A 246 -10.34 -26.19 8.96
CA ASP A 246 -9.74 -27.18 9.86
C ASP A 246 -8.50 -26.78 10.67
N GLY A 247 -8.71 -25.87 11.63
CA GLY A 247 -8.27 -26.11 13.01
C GLY A 247 -6.77 -26.27 13.28
N TRP A 248 -5.91 -25.48 12.64
CA TRP A 248 -4.51 -25.38 13.05
C TRP A 248 -4.31 -24.14 13.95
N GLU A 249 -4.15 -24.38 15.25
CA GLU A 249 -3.48 -23.43 16.16
C GLU A 249 -2.03 -23.33 15.72
N THR A 250 -1.69 -22.35 14.89
CA THR A 250 -0.29 -22.00 14.71
C THR A 250 0.17 -21.20 15.92
N ASP A 251 0.89 -21.90 16.79
CA ASP A 251 1.58 -21.39 17.98
C ASP A 251 2.80 -20.55 17.55
N TYR A 252 2.58 -19.49 16.76
CA TYR A 252 3.61 -18.50 16.48
C TYR A 252 3.65 -17.55 17.67
N ALA A 253 4.54 -17.83 18.61
CA ALA A 253 4.86 -16.92 19.69
C ALA A 253 5.21 -15.54 19.11
N PHE A 254 4.31 -14.59 19.32
CA PHE A 254 4.45 -13.21 18.87
C PHE A 254 5.71 -12.63 19.50
N ALA A 255 6.72 -12.33 18.69
CA ALA A 255 7.84 -11.55 19.19
C ALA A 255 7.31 -10.15 19.54
N PRO A 256 7.39 -9.71 20.81
CA PRO A 256 7.12 -8.32 21.15
C PRO A 256 7.98 -7.41 20.27
N ARG A 257 7.51 -6.16 20.07
CA ARG A 257 8.25 -5.17 19.28
C ARG A 257 9.72 -5.20 19.68
N ASP A 258 10.59 -5.45 18.71
CA ASP A 258 12.01 -5.43 18.99
C ASP A 258 12.34 -4.01 19.48
N THR A 259 12.97 -3.92 20.64
CA THR A 259 13.51 -2.67 21.16
C THR A 259 14.37 -1.94 20.12
N ALA A 260 15.00 -2.71 19.22
CA ALA A 260 15.75 -2.19 18.08
C ALA A 260 14.86 -1.44 17.07
N ASP A 261 13.70 -1.99 16.70
CA ASP A 261 12.75 -1.33 15.77
C ASP A 261 12.26 0.02 16.32
N ALA A 262 11.96 0.08 17.62
CA ALA A 262 11.53 1.31 18.28
C ALA A 262 12.66 2.35 18.32
N ALA A 263 13.87 1.93 18.67
CA ALA A 263 15.04 2.81 18.69
C ALA A 263 15.38 3.36 17.29
N ALA A 264 15.27 2.52 16.25
CA ALA A 264 15.50 2.94 14.86
C ALA A 264 14.45 3.94 14.37
N LEU A 265 13.17 3.72 14.66
CA LEU A 265 12.11 4.67 14.32
C LEU A 265 12.32 6.02 15.04
N GLN A 266 12.73 5.99 16.31
CA GLN A 266 13.05 7.20 17.07
C GLN A 266 14.21 7.99 16.43
N ARG A 267 15.31 7.31 16.08
CA ARG A 267 16.45 7.93 15.35
C ARG A 267 16.00 8.55 14.02
N PHE A 268 15.08 7.88 13.31
CA PHE A 268 14.52 8.42 12.08
C PHE A 268 13.70 9.70 12.32
N HIS A 269 12.83 9.71 13.33
CA HIS A 269 12.09 10.91 13.75
C HIS A 269 13.01 12.08 14.10
N GLU A 270 14.06 11.83 14.89
CA GLU A 270 15.05 12.86 15.27
C GLU A 270 15.77 13.43 14.04
N SER A 271 16.16 12.57 13.10
CA SER A 271 16.81 12.98 11.84
C SER A 271 15.89 13.87 10.99
N VAL A 272 14.61 13.53 10.88
CA VAL A 272 13.62 14.33 10.15
C VAL A 272 13.35 15.66 10.85
N TYR A 273 13.24 15.65 12.19
CA TYR A 273 13.04 16.86 12.97
C TYR A 273 14.20 17.85 12.80
N ALA A 274 15.45 17.38 12.88
CA ALA A 274 16.63 18.20 12.67
C ALA A 274 16.62 18.90 11.29
N ARG A 275 16.27 18.16 10.22
CA ARG A 275 16.13 18.72 8.86
C ARG A 275 15.01 19.75 8.78
N SER A 276 13.88 19.50 9.46
CA SER A 276 12.75 20.43 9.48
C SER A 276 13.14 21.78 10.10
N GLU A 277 13.92 21.79 11.18
CA GLU A 277 14.40 23.01 11.84
C GLU A 277 15.37 23.81 10.95
N GLU A 278 16.26 23.14 10.22
CA GLU A 278 17.17 23.80 9.27
C GLU A 278 16.40 24.54 8.16
N VAL A 279 15.34 23.93 7.63
CA VAL A 279 14.49 24.55 6.60
C VAL A 279 13.74 25.76 7.15
N HIS A 280 13.18 25.67 8.36
CA HIS A 280 12.50 26.80 9.01
C HIS A 280 13.46 27.94 9.41
N GLY A 281 14.68 27.61 9.82
CA GLY A 281 15.71 28.59 10.17
C GLY A 281 16.17 29.43 8.98
N ARG A 282 16.38 28.80 7.80
CA ARG A 282 16.78 29.51 6.57
C ARG A 282 15.72 30.48 6.06
N GLY A 283 14.43 30.18 6.28
CA GLY A 283 13.33 31.06 5.87
C GLY A 283 13.30 32.41 6.60
N LYS A 284 13.85 32.50 7.81
CA LYS A 284 13.81 33.72 8.63
C LYS A 284 14.91 34.73 8.30
N CYS A 285 16.12 34.28 7.91
CA CYS A 285 17.26 35.17 7.63
C CYS A 285 17.16 35.98 6.32
N LEU A 286 16.24 35.65 5.41
CA LEU A 286 16.10 36.34 4.11
C LEU A 286 15.14 37.54 4.15
N THR A 287 14.62 37.91 5.32
CA THR A 287 13.61 38.97 5.47
C THR A 287 14.04 40.14 6.37
N SER A 288 15.31 40.19 6.76
CA SER A 288 15.92 41.27 7.56
C SER A 288 16.95 42.04 6.75
#